data_AF-A0A0D2CHF9-F1
#
_entry.id   AF-A0A0D2CHF9-F1
#
_cell.length_a   1.000
_cell.length_b   1.000
_cell.length_c   1.000
_cell.angle_alpha   90.00
_cell.angle_beta   90.00
_cell.angle_gamma   90.00
#
_symmetry.space_group_name_H-M   'P 1'
#
loop_
_entity.id
_entity.type
_entity.pdbx_description
1 polymer ?
#
loop_
_entity_poly.entity_id
_entity_poly.type
_entity_poly.pdbx_seq_one_letter_code
_entity_poly.pdbx_strand_id
1 'polypeptide(L)'
;MSVRVNSLAESISSFFESEDAWASLLPIGVLSIVTLCVTSTFLRARKELAVRFTFQVPPQLRSGWGRKNEPAEQSSHEDIIRNGRIYPQCPADGRPLGPPIDPATDSAVDSAISSATRAQLRWAQTSFPERRRVLRTLLRYILDHQDEIVAACCLDSGKTKIDACFGEILVTVEKLQWTIKHGEKALRPTRRPTNLLMCYKANTVAYEPLGVVAACVSWNYPFHNFISPIISGLFAGNAIIVKPSEQTCWSTFYFTDIVRGALQACGHSPDLVQNIICLPDVADHLTSHAGLSHITFIGSREVAHKVCSSAAKALSPVTVELGGKDPAIVLDDPKTVRNVDDVISILMRGVFQSAGQNCIGIERVIALPAVHDKILHSVRQKVRNLRLGSVLLDNHTPDMGSMISSRSFDKLEGLIANAVEQGATLHCGGRRYRHPKYPQGTYFQPTMLSGVTKDMQIAQTELFAPVFLLMKALDVNDAIAIANSTEYALGASVFGHDSQDVSKCVQGIKAGMVAVNDFGAYYACSMPFGGVKGSGYGRFGGEEGLRAVSNVKSVCQDVWWAKTLSIQTRIPPKLQYPVSRSGWEVCKGVIGTGYALQWSEWVWSVYGLVRNLMRRDGVEDQSTANGSVE
;
A
#
# COMPACT_ATOMS: atom_id res chain seq x y z
N MET A 1 -66.65 29.29 -22.23
CA MET A 1 -65.42 28.55 -21.91
C MET A 1 -64.24 28.86 -22.84
N SER A 2 -64.42 29.41 -24.05
CA SER A 2 -63.28 29.81 -24.92
C SER A 2 -62.65 31.18 -24.56
N VAL A 3 -63.40 32.11 -23.98
CA VAL A 3 -62.91 33.48 -23.67
C VAL A 3 -61.93 33.54 -22.49
N ARG A 4 -61.98 32.57 -21.56
CA ARG A 4 -61.04 32.52 -20.41
C ARG A 4 -59.70 31.84 -20.72
N VAL A 5 -59.61 31.06 -21.81
CA VAL A 5 -58.36 30.40 -22.22
C VAL A 5 -57.50 31.34 -23.06
N ASN A 6 -58.11 32.15 -23.93
CA ASN A 6 -57.39 33.15 -24.74
C ASN A 6 -56.79 34.27 -23.88
N SER A 7 -57.52 34.76 -22.86
CA SER A 7 -57.01 35.77 -21.93
C SER A 7 -55.79 35.30 -21.12
N LEU A 8 -55.72 34.00 -20.78
CA LEU A 8 -54.56 33.44 -20.09
C LEU A 8 -53.37 33.28 -21.05
N ALA A 9 -53.62 32.88 -22.29
CA ALA A 9 -52.60 32.72 -23.32
C ALA A 9 -51.99 34.08 -23.75
N GLU A 10 -52.81 35.12 -23.92
CA GLU A 10 -52.35 36.49 -24.23
C GLU A 10 -51.60 37.11 -23.04
N SER A 11 -52.05 36.88 -21.81
CA SER A 11 -51.34 37.37 -20.61
C SER A 11 -50.00 36.65 -20.36
N ILE A 12 -49.87 35.40 -20.80
CA ILE A 12 -48.60 34.66 -20.77
C ILE A 12 -47.68 35.16 -21.89
N SER A 13 -48.19 35.39 -23.10
CA SER A 13 -47.35 35.90 -24.20
C SER A 13 -46.85 37.32 -23.93
N SER A 14 -47.69 38.21 -23.39
CA SER A 14 -47.28 39.58 -23.03
C SER A 14 -46.27 39.61 -21.89
N PHE A 15 -46.29 38.62 -21.00
CA PHE A 15 -45.31 38.48 -19.93
C PHE A 15 -43.93 38.14 -20.50
N PHE A 16 -43.85 37.23 -21.47
CA PHE A 16 -42.58 36.83 -22.11
C PHE A 16 -42.01 37.86 -23.11
N GLU A 17 -42.83 38.81 -23.59
CA GLU A 17 -42.41 39.88 -24.50
C GLU A 17 -41.80 41.11 -23.79
N SER A 18 -41.95 41.24 -22.47
CA SER A 18 -41.33 42.35 -21.72
C SER A 18 -39.84 42.10 -21.44
N GLU A 19 -38.96 43.07 -21.76
CA GLU A 19 -37.53 42.98 -21.44
C GLU A 19 -37.27 42.76 -19.93
N ASP A 20 -38.19 43.22 -19.07
CA ASP A 20 -38.12 43.05 -17.61
C ASP A 20 -38.45 41.63 -17.11
N ALA A 21 -39.21 40.83 -17.87
CA ALA A 21 -39.52 39.46 -17.48
C ALA A 21 -38.29 38.54 -17.55
N TRP A 22 -37.43 38.72 -18.55
CA TRP A 22 -36.16 38.00 -18.61
C TRP A 22 -35.21 38.42 -17.48
N ALA A 23 -35.19 39.72 -17.12
CA ALA A 23 -34.39 40.23 -16.00
C ALA A 23 -34.83 39.67 -14.63
N SER A 24 -36.09 39.28 -14.47
CA SER A 24 -36.64 38.71 -13.23
C SER A 24 -36.72 37.17 -13.23
N LEU A 25 -36.86 36.52 -14.38
CA LEU A 25 -36.87 35.05 -14.51
C LEU A 25 -35.47 34.42 -14.45
N LEU A 26 -34.43 35.09 -15.00
CA LEU A 26 -33.06 34.54 -15.00
C LEU A 26 -32.51 34.34 -13.57
N PRO A 27 -32.63 35.32 -12.64
CA PRO A 27 -32.19 35.14 -11.25
C PRO A 27 -32.97 34.03 -10.53
N ILE A 28 -34.28 33.90 -10.77
CA ILE A 28 -35.12 32.84 -10.19
C ILE A 28 -34.71 31.46 -10.74
N GLY A 29 -34.44 31.35 -12.03
CA GLY A 29 -33.94 30.14 -12.67
C GLY A 29 -32.57 29.71 -12.13
N VAL A 30 -31.63 30.65 -12.02
CA VAL A 30 -30.31 30.41 -11.42
C VAL A 30 -30.45 30.01 -9.95
N LEU A 31 -31.25 30.71 -9.16
CA LEU A 31 -31.48 30.38 -7.75
C LEU A 31 -32.13 29.00 -7.58
N SER A 32 -33.05 28.62 -8.46
CA SER A 32 -33.69 27.30 -8.46
C SER A 32 -32.69 26.19 -8.80
N ILE A 33 -31.84 26.39 -9.81
CA ILE A 33 -30.77 25.45 -10.16
C ILE A 33 -29.76 25.33 -9.02
N VAL A 34 -29.34 26.45 -8.42
CA VAL A 34 -28.43 26.46 -7.26
C VAL A 34 -29.08 25.72 -6.08
N THR A 35 -30.35 25.98 -5.79
CA THR A 35 -31.08 25.32 -4.70
C THR A 35 -31.20 23.82 -4.94
N LEU A 36 -31.52 23.40 -6.17
CA LEU A 36 -31.56 21.98 -6.55
C LEU A 36 -30.18 21.33 -6.45
N CYS A 37 -29.13 22.00 -6.92
CA CYS A 37 -27.75 21.54 -6.79
C CYS A 37 -27.36 21.39 -5.31
N VAL A 38 -27.57 22.41 -4.48
CA VAL A 38 -27.26 22.39 -3.04
C VAL A 38 -28.05 21.29 -2.33
N THR A 39 -29.36 21.20 -2.58
CA THR A 39 -30.24 20.17 -1.97
C THR A 39 -29.82 18.77 -2.40
N SER A 40 -29.53 18.55 -3.68
CA SER A 40 -29.02 17.28 -4.20
C SER A 40 -27.69 16.91 -3.57
N THR A 41 -26.77 17.87 -3.44
CA THR A 41 -25.46 17.67 -2.81
C THR A 41 -25.61 17.34 -1.32
N PHE A 42 -26.51 18.04 -0.63
CA PHE A 42 -26.84 17.81 0.78
C PHE A 42 -27.46 16.42 1.01
N LEU A 43 -28.43 16.01 0.19
CA LEU A 43 -29.05 14.69 0.28
C LEU A 43 -28.07 13.56 -0.05
N ARG A 44 -27.19 13.75 -1.03
CA ARG A 44 -26.10 12.79 -1.34
C ARG A 44 -25.11 12.70 -0.18
N ALA A 45 -24.68 13.82 0.38
CA ALA A 45 -23.80 13.85 1.53
C ALA A 45 -24.42 13.13 2.74
N ARG A 46 -25.73 13.28 2.97
CA ARG A 46 -26.46 12.58 4.03
C ARG A 46 -26.44 11.06 3.89
N LYS A 47 -26.55 10.54 2.65
CA LYS A 47 -26.54 9.08 2.40
C LYS A 47 -25.19 8.44 2.70
N GLU A 48 -24.11 9.22 2.68
CA GLU A 48 -22.76 8.73 2.94
C GLU A 48 -22.26 9.10 4.36
N LEU A 49 -23.16 9.50 5.27
CA LEU A 49 -22.80 9.77 6.66
C LEU A 49 -22.35 8.49 7.39
N ALA A 50 -21.34 8.66 8.24
CA ALA A 50 -20.89 7.62 9.14
C ALA A 50 -22.01 7.17 10.09
N VAL A 51 -22.11 5.87 10.32
CA VAL A 51 -23.05 5.28 11.27
C VAL A 51 -22.29 4.94 12.55
N ARG A 52 -22.78 5.35 13.72
CA ARG A 52 -22.17 4.93 14.98
C ARG A 52 -22.62 3.51 15.32
N PHE A 53 -21.71 2.71 15.85
CA PHE A 53 -21.97 1.37 16.32
C PHE A 53 -21.08 1.07 17.52
N THR A 54 -21.43 0.02 18.25
CA THR A 54 -20.74 -0.40 19.47
C THR A 54 -20.74 -1.91 19.54
N PHE A 55 -19.70 -2.48 20.11
CA PHE A 55 -19.58 -3.92 20.40
C PHE A 55 -18.72 -4.10 21.65
N GLN A 56 -18.54 -5.33 22.10
CA GLN A 56 -17.82 -5.61 23.33
C GLN A 56 -16.31 -5.44 23.16
N VAL A 57 -15.73 -4.45 23.84
CA VAL A 57 -14.27 -4.23 23.91
C VAL A 57 -13.61 -5.33 24.77
N PRO A 58 -12.44 -5.86 24.38
CA PRO A 58 -11.69 -6.84 25.17
C PRO A 58 -11.49 -6.39 26.63
N PRO A 59 -11.68 -7.30 27.61
CA PRO A 59 -11.53 -6.96 29.02
C PRO A 59 -10.13 -6.44 29.39
N GLN A 60 -9.10 -6.81 28.61
CA GLN A 60 -7.71 -6.40 28.80
C GLN A 60 -7.49 -4.91 28.55
N LEU A 61 -8.39 -4.26 27.79
CA LEU A 61 -8.32 -2.82 27.49
C LEU A 61 -9.01 -1.97 28.55
N ARG A 62 -9.71 -2.58 29.51
CA ARG A 62 -10.41 -1.86 30.59
C ARG A 62 -9.41 -1.31 31.60
N SER A 63 -9.71 -0.14 32.15
CA SER A 63 -8.92 0.45 33.23
C SER A 63 -8.83 -0.51 34.43
N GLY A 64 -7.62 -0.68 34.96
CA GLY A 64 -7.37 -1.58 36.09
C GLY A 64 -7.20 -3.07 35.72
N TRP A 65 -7.08 -3.42 34.43
CA TRP A 65 -6.62 -4.75 34.04
C TRP A 65 -5.15 -4.97 34.45
N GLY A 66 -4.96 -5.41 35.69
CA GLY A 66 -3.68 -5.64 36.34
C GLY A 66 -3.70 -6.96 37.12
N ARG A 67 -2.68 -7.78 36.86
CA ARG A 67 -2.31 -9.05 37.52
C ARG A 67 -3.32 -9.57 38.55
N LYS A 68 -4.29 -10.39 38.12
CA LYS A 68 -4.64 -11.51 39.00
C LYS A 68 -3.37 -12.37 39.08
N ASN A 69 -2.93 -12.65 40.29
CA ASN A 69 -1.73 -13.43 40.63
C ASN A 69 -1.85 -14.88 40.13
N GLU A 70 -1.96 -15.09 38.83
CA GLU A 70 -1.66 -16.39 38.26
C GLU A 70 -0.15 -16.43 38.09
N PRO A 71 0.56 -17.36 38.77
CA PRO A 71 1.98 -17.54 38.52
C PRO A 71 2.13 -17.80 37.03
N ALA A 72 2.84 -16.90 36.34
CA ALA A 72 3.35 -17.23 35.03
C ALA A 72 4.17 -18.50 35.25
N GLU A 73 3.67 -19.65 34.78
CA GLU A 73 4.51 -20.83 34.63
C GLU A 73 5.80 -20.34 33.97
N GLN A 74 6.94 -20.76 34.52
CA GLN A 74 8.26 -20.50 33.96
C GLN A 74 8.39 -21.21 32.61
N SER A 75 7.61 -20.78 31.62
CA SER A 75 7.72 -21.21 30.25
C SER A 75 8.81 -20.37 29.62
N SER A 76 9.83 -21.04 29.08
CA SER A 76 10.88 -20.43 28.26
C SER A 76 10.28 -19.37 27.34
N HIS A 77 10.73 -18.12 27.50
CA HIS A 77 10.30 -16.91 26.80
C HIS A 77 10.34 -16.96 25.26
N GLU A 78 10.79 -18.07 24.68
CA GLU A 78 11.24 -18.14 23.30
C GLU A 78 10.15 -18.58 22.31
N ASP A 79 9.10 -19.26 22.78
CA ASP A 79 8.03 -19.74 21.90
C ASP A 79 6.62 -19.48 22.43
N ILE A 80 5.94 -18.52 21.79
CA ILE A 80 4.51 -18.30 21.96
C ILE A 80 3.69 -19.45 21.35
N ILE A 81 4.29 -20.31 20.53
CA ILE A 81 3.66 -21.52 20.01
C ILE A 81 4.04 -22.70 20.90
N ARG A 82 3.04 -23.35 21.50
CA ARG A 82 3.25 -24.55 22.34
C ARG A 82 2.17 -25.58 22.03
N ASN A 83 2.58 -26.82 21.77
CA ASN A 83 1.67 -27.92 21.43
C ASN A 83 0.70 -27.56 20.28
N GLY A 84 1.19 -26.86 19.26
CA GLY A 84 0.38 -26.42 18.11
C GLY A 84 -0.61 -25.28 18.39
N ARG A 85 -0.61 -24.70 19.59
CA ARG A 85 -1.48 -23.57 19.98
C ARG A 85 -0.66 -22.30 20.19
N ILE A 86 -1.26 -21.14 19.95
CA ILE A 86 -0.62 -19.85 20.14
C ILE A 86 -1.01 -19.28 21.50
N TYR A 87 -0.05 -18.80 22.28
CA TYR A 87 -0.25 -18.22 23.61
C TYR A 87 0.09 -16.72 23.55
N PRO A 88 -0.91 -15.85 23.38
CA PRO A 88 -0.66 -14.41 23.30
C PRO A 88 -0.09 -13.86 24.59
N GLN A 89 1.00 -13.10 24.49
CA GLN A 89 1.69 -12.51 25.63
C GLN A 89 2.10 -11.08 25.31
N CYS A 90 2.06 -10.21 26.32
CA CYS A 90 2.54 -8.84 26.18
C CYS A 90 4.08 -8.86 26.19
N PRO A 91 4.77 -8.42 25.12
CA PRO A 91 6.22 -8.46 25.09
C PRO A 91 6.87 -7.48 26.06
N ALA A 92 6.14 -6.45 26.54
CA ALA A 92 6.68 -5.47 27.47
C ALA A 92 6.88 -6.04 28.89
N ASP A 93 6.11 -7.05 29.30
CA ASP A 93 6.22 -7.59 30.66
C ASP A 93 5.92 -9.09 30.81
N GLY A 94 5.68 -9.80 29.72
CA GLY A 94 5.46 -11.25 29.65
C GLY A 94 4.08 -11.71 30.11
N ARG A 95 3.14 -10.82 30.46
CA ARG A 95 1.81 -11.26 30.92
C ARG A 95 1.01 -11.93 29.79
N PRO A 96 0.22 -12.97 30.06
CA PRO A 96 -0.70 -13.51 29.07
C PRO A 96 -1.80 -12.50 28.72
N LEU A 97 -2.15 -12.41 27.44
CA LEU A 97 -3.21 -11.52 26.93
C LEU A 97 -4.57 -12.23 26.80
N GLY A 98 -4.64 -13.54 27.04
CA GLY A 98 -5.88 -14.30 26.94
C GLY A 98 -5.65 -15.82 26.96
N PRO A 99 -6.70 -16.61 26.72
CA PRO A 99 -6.56 -18.05 26.54
C PRO A 99 -5.75 -18.37 25.28
N PRO A 100 -5.20 -19.60 25.17
CA PRO A 100 -4.51 -20.04 23.96
C PRO A 100 -5.45 -20.03 22.76
N ILE A 101 -4.92 -19.64 21.59
CA ILE A 101 -5.62 -19.61 20.31
C ILE A 101 -5.31 -20.88 19.55
N ASP A 102 -6.35 -21.54 19.07
CA ASP A 102 -6.26 -22.66 18.15
C ASP A 102 -6.10 -22.13 16.71
N PRO A 103 -4.98 -22.43 16.03
CA PRO A 103 -4.77 -22.02 14.66
C PRO A 103 -5.80 -22.65 13.72
N ALA A 104 -6.12 -21.93 12.65
CA ALA A 104 -6.99 -22.40 11.58
C ALA A 104 -6.42 -23.66 10.91
N THR A 105 -7.32 -24.58 10.56
CA THR A 105 -7.05 -25.76 9.74
C THR A 105 -7.36 -25.48 8.27
N ASP A 106 -6.96 -26.37 7.36
CA ASP A 106 -7.27 -26.28 5.93
C ASP A 106 -8.78 -26.12 5.67
N SER A 107 -9.61 -26.90 6.38
CA SER A 107 -11.08 -26.80 6.28
C SER A 107 -11.62 -25.44 6.74
N ALA A 108 -11.00 -24.83 7.76
CA ALA A 108 -11.37 -23.50 8.22
C ALA A 108 -10.99 -22.42 7.18
N VAL A 109 -9.84 -22.58 6.51
CA VAL A 109 -9.41 -21.73 5.39
C VAL A 109 -10.41 -21.82 4.24
N ASP A 110 -10.78 -23.03 3.81
CA ASP A 110 -11.73 -23.25 2.72
C ASP A 110 -13.10 -22.64 3.03
N SER A 111 -13.57 -22.81 4.27
CA SER A 111 -14.83 -22.27 4.75
C SER A 111 -14.84 -20.75 4.78
N ALA A 112 -13.72 -20.13 5.19
CA ALA A 112 -13.56 -18.69 5.22
C ALA A 112 -13.55 -18.09 3.80
N ILE A 113 -12.77 -18.68 2.89
CA ILE A 113 -12.72 -18.25 1.49
C ILE A 113 -14.10 -18.40 0.84
N SER A 114 -14.78 -19.52 1.05
CA SER A 114 -16.14 -19.74 0.54
C SER A 114 -17.14 -18.71 1.04
N SER A 115 -17.05 -18.32 2.32
CA SER A 115 -17.93 -17.31 2.92
C SER A 115 -17.65 -15.91 2.38
N ALA A 116 -16.37 -15.55 2.23
CA ALA A 116 -15.93 -14.32 1.59
C ALA A 116 -16.41 -14.24 0.13
N THR A 117 -16.27 -15.32 -0.65
CA THR A 117 -16.75 -15.40 -2.03
C THR A 117 -18.24 -15.13 -2.14
N ARG A 118 -19.08 -15.78 -1.30
CA ARG A 118 -20.54 -15.55 -1.32
C ARG A 118 -20.90 -14.11 -0.96
N ALA A 119 -20.22 -13.52 0.02
CA ALA A 119 -20.45 -12.13 0.40
C ALA A 119 -20.01 -11.16 -0.70
N GLN A 120 -18.90 -11.46 -1.37
CA GLN A 120 -18.29 -10.62 -2.41
C GLN A 120 -19.21 -10.41 -3.61
N LEU A 121 -19.99 -11.42 -4.01
CA LEU A 121 -20.90 -11.33 -5.16
C LEU A 121 -21.85 -10.12 -5.07
N ARG A 122 -22.42 -9.87 -3.88
CA ARG A 122 -23.27 -8.69 -3.65
C ARG A 122 -22.44 -7.42 -3.48
N TRP A 123 -21.29 -7.51 -2.83
CA TRP A 123 -20.42 -6.36 -2.59
C TRP A 123 -19.84 -5.76 -3.88
N ALA A 124 -19.50 -6.59 -4.86
CA ALA A 124 -19.01 -6.16 -6.17
C ALA A 124 -19.96 -5.20 -6.89
N GLN A 125 -21.27 -5.35 -6.66
CA GLN A 125 -22.33 -4.57 -7.29
C GLN A 125 -22.63 -3.25 -6.54
N THR A 126 -22.02 -3.02 -5.38
CA THR A 126 -22.20 -1.77 -4.62
C THR A 126 -21.54 -0.60 -5.32
N SER A 127 -22.14 0.57 -5.16
CA SER A 127 -21.63 1.84 -5.68
C SER A 127 -20.51 2.41 -4.80
N PHE A 128 -19.66 3.28 -5.36
CA PHE A 128 -18.63 3.97 -4.58
C PHE A 128 -19.17 4.75 -3.36
N PRO A 129 -20.33 5.44 -3.41
CA PRO A 129 -20.98 6.00 -2.23
C PRO A 129 -21.19 5.03 -1.07
N GLU A 130 -21.67 3.81 -1.35
CA GLU A 130 -21.90 2.77 -0.33
C GLU A 130 -20.58 2.32 0.29
N ARG A 131 -19.56 2.10 -0.54
CA ARG A 131 -18.21 1.73 -0.09
C ARG A 131 -17.57 2.84 0.76
N ARG A 132 -17.73 4.11 0.36
CA ARG A 132 -17.29 5.28 1.15
C ARG A 132 -18.01 5.37 2.49
N ARG A 133 -19.30 5.03 2.56
CA ARG A 133 -20.07 5.06 3.81
C ARG A 133 -19.49 4.08 4.84
N VAL A 134 -19.09 2.88 4.42
CA VAL A 134 -18.39 1.92 5.29
C VAL A 134 -17.06 2.49 5.78
N LEU A 135 -16.23 3.04 4.88
CA LEU A 135 -14.94 3.61 5.27
C LEU A 135 -15.08 4.84 6.17
N ARG A 136 -16.09 5.70 5.97
CA ARG A 136 -16.38 6.82 6.86
C ARG A 136 -16.85 6.36 8.23
N THR A 137 -17.62 5.29 8.28
CA THR A 137 -18.05 4.65 9.53
C THR A 137 -16.85 4.10 10.29
N LEU A 138 -15.93 3.42 9.61
CA LEU A 138 -14.67 2.95 10.18
C LEU A 138 -13.79 4.12 10.66
N LEU A 139 -13.60 5.16 9.84
CA LEU A 139 -12.86 6.36 10.21
C LEU A 139 -13.45 7.01 11.46
N ARG A 140 -14.77 7.14 11.54
CA ARG A 140 -15.42 7.73 12.71
C ARG A 140 -15.18 6.91 13.97
N TYR A 141 -15.29 5.58 13.89
CA TYR A 141 -14.99 4.70 15.02
C TYR A 141 -13.54 4.87 15.49
N ILE A 142 -12.59 4.84 14.56
CA ILE A 142 -11.16 4.99 14.90
C ILE A 142 -10.94 6.33 15.62
N LEU A 143 -11.51 7.43 15.11
CA LEU A 143 -11.35 8.74 15.72
C LEU A 143 -11.95 8.82 17.13
N ASP A 144 -13.07 8.15 17.38
CA ASP A 144 -13.76 8.15 18.67
C ASP A 144 -13.09 7.21 19.70
N HIS A 145 -12.34 6.20 19.24
CA HIS A 145 -11.81 5.10 20.06
C HIS A 145 -10.27 4.92 19.95
N GLN A 146 -9.53 5.99 19.63
CA GLN A 146 -8.07 5.93 19.42
C GLN A 146 -7.31 5.36 20.62
N ASP A 147 -7.72 5.72 21.84
CA ASP A 147 -7.05 5.27 23.07
C ASP A 147 -7.12 3.75 23.25
N GLU A 148 -8.27 3.14 22.94
CA GLU A 148 -8.49 1.69 23.03
C GLU A 148 -7.69 0.93 21.97
N ILE A 149 -7.66 1.46 20.74
CA ILE A 149 -6.88 0.88 19.64
C ILE A 149 -5.39 0.97 19.93
N VAL A 150 -4.92 2.12 20.41
CA VAL A 150 -3.52 2.33 20.81
C VAL A 150 -3.15 1.40 21.97
N ALA A 151 -4.01 1.27 22.99
CA ALA A 151 -3.77 0.35 24.10
C ALA A 151 -3.65 -1.11 23.62
N ALA A 152 -4.49 -1.53 22.67
CA ALA A 152 -4.38 -2.87 22.07
C ALA A 152 -3.04 -3.06 21.36
N CYS A 153 -2.59 -2.08 20.56
CA CYS A 153 -1.29 -2.13 19.90
C CYS A 153 -0.12 -2.18 20.89
N CYS A 154 -0.18 -1.36 21.94
CA CYS A 154 0.84 -1.34 23.00
C CYS A 154 0.93 -2.67 23.74
N LEU A 155 -0.21 -3.31 24.04
CA LEU A 155 -0.25 -4.61 24.69
C LEU A 155 0.33 -5.71 23.81
N ASP A 156 -0.05 -5.77 22.54
CA ASP A 156 0.30 -6.89 21.66
C ASP A 156 1.72 -6.78 21.11
N SER A 157 2.22 -5.55 20.89
CA SER A 157 3.53 -5.33 20.25
C SER A 157 4.58 -4.69 21.16
N GLY A 158 4.20 -4.19 22.34
CA GLY A 158 5.10 -3.54 23.29
C GLY A 158 5.55 -2.12 22.95
N LYS A 159 4.98 -1.51 21.90
CA LYS A 159 5.32 -0.14 21.48
C LYS A 159 4.80 0.93 22.44
N THR A 160 5.36 2.14 22.36
CA THR A 160 4.85 3.30 23.10
C THR A 160 3.58 3.85 22.47
N LYS A 161 2.80 4.66 23.21
CA LYS A 161 1.60 5.33 22.67
C LYS A 161 1.94 6.27 21.53
N ILE A 162 3.08 6.96 21.61
CA ILE A 162 3.53 7.90 20.58
C ILE A 162 3.89 7.13 19.30
N ASP A 163 4.62 6.01 19.42
CA ASP A 163 4.96 5.17 18.27
C ASP A 163 3.71 4.53 17.64
N ALA A 164 2.73 4.12 18.47
CA ALA A 164 1.43 3.66 18.00
C ALA A 164 0.68 4.78 17.25
N CYS A 165 0.70 6.01 17.75
CA CYS A 165 0.06 7.13 17.08
C CYS A 165 0.65 7.35 15.67
N PHE A 166 1.97 7.45 15.55
CA PHE A 166 2.63 7.71 14.27
C PHE A 166 2.54 6.55 13.28
N GLY A 167 2.71 5.30 13.76
CA GLY A 167 2.78 4.13 12.90
C GLY A 167 1.47 3.34 12.74
N GLU A 168 0.48 3.55 13.60
CA GLU A 168 -0.82 2.85 13.52
C GLU A 168 -1.93 3.80 13.13
N ILE A 169 -2.15 4.85 13.94
CA ILE A 169 -3.36 5.67 13.85
C ILE A 169 -3.25 6.66 12.71
N LEU A 170 -2.19 7.48 12.70
CA LEU A 170 -1.99 8.55 11.72
C LEU A 170 -2.07 8.01 10.29
N VAL A 171 -1.31 6.96 10.02
CA VAL A 171 -1.19 6.35 8.68
C VAL A 171 -2.47 5.63 8.24
N THR A 172 -3.23 5.04 9.17
CA THR A 172 -4.53 4.41 8.87
C THR A 172 -5.60 5.46 8.59
N VAL A 173 -5.65 6.52 9.39
CA VAL A 173 -6.58 7.64 9.22
C VAL A 173 -6.31 8.34 7.90
N GLU A 174 -5.05 8.60 7.57
CA GLU A 174 -4.69 9.18 6.28
C GLU A 174 -5.14 8.29 5.12
N LYS A 175 -4.83 6.98 5.16
CA LYS A 175 -5.26 6.06 4.12
C LYS A 175 -6.79 6.06 3.93
N LEU A 176 -7.55 6.04 5.03
CA LEU A 176 -9.00 6.16 4.98
C LEU A 176 -9.43 7.47 4.32
N GLN A 177 -8.90 8.61 4.78
CA GLN A 177 -9.26 9.92 4.24
C GLN A 177 -8.96 10.02 2.75
N TRP A 178 -7.77 9.60 2.33
CA TRP A 178 -7.38 9.60 0.94
C TRP A 178 -8.28 8.69 0.10
N THR A 179 -8.54 7.45 0.54
CA THR A 179 -9.40 6.52 -0.21
C THR A 179 -10.83 7.05 -0.31
N ILE A 180 -11.37 7.63 0.76
CA ILE A 180 -12.71 8.26 0.76
C ILE A 180 -12.77 9.42 -0.25
N LYS A 181 -11.73 10.25 -0.34
CA LYS A 181 -11.72 11.47 -1.15
C LYS A 181 -11.32 11.22 -2.61
N HIS A 182 -10.40 10.28 -2.85
CA HIS A 182 -9.71 10.11 -4.12
C HIS A 182 -9.90 8.73 -4.76
N GLY A 183 -10.35 7.72 -4.00
CA GLY A 183 -10.43 6.34 -4.49
C GLY A 183 -11.32 6.14 -5.72
N GLU A 184 -12.47 6.82 -5.80
CA GLU A 184 -13.36 6.71 -6.96
C GLU A 184 -12.68 7.26 -8.22
N LYS A 185 -11.94 8.37 -8.10
CA LYS A 185 -11.17 8.93 -9.21
C LYS A 185 -10.07 7.96 -9.65
N ALA A 186 -9.38 7.33 -8.69
CA ALA A 186 -8.32 6.35 -8.95
C ALA A 186 -8.82 5.11 -9.73
N LEU A 187 -10.05 4.66 -9.48
CA LEU A 187 -10.66 3.48 -10.11
C LEU A 187 -11.60 3.79 -11.28
N ARG A 188 -11.80 5.06 -11.63
CA ARG A 188 -12.64 5.44 -12.76
C ARG A 188 -11.99 4.99 -14.08
N PRO A 189 -12.78 4.52 -15.07
CA PRO A 189 -12.24 4.21 -16.39
C PRO A 189 -11.53 5.40 -17.02
N THR A 190 -10.36 5.14 -17.61
CA THR A 190 -9.51 6.14 -18.27
C THR A 190 -9.45 5.89 -19.77
N ARG A 191 -9.48 6.96 -20.58
CA ARG A 191 -9.33 6.84 -22.04
C ARG A 191 -7.86 6.69 -22.41
N ARG A 192 -7.58 5.90 -23.44
CA ARG A 192 -6.26 5.77 -24.07
C ARG A 192 -6.31 6.32 -25.50
N PRO A 193 -5.21 6.91 -25.99
CA PRO A 193 -5.15 7.39 -27.37
C PRO A 193 -5.37 6.24 -28.36
N THR A 194 -5.78 6.60 -29.57
CA THR A 194 -5.90 5.68 -30.72
C THR A 194 -4.97 6.15 -31.84
N ASN A 195 -4.74 5.30 -32.83
CA ASN A 195 -3.97 5.63 -34.04
C ASN A 195 -4.91 5.89 -35.23
N LEU A 196 -4.36 6.38 -36.34
CA LEU A 196 -5.12 6.72 -37.55
C LEU A 196 -5.93 5.53 -38.09
N LEU A 197 -5.34 4.34 -38.16
CA LEU A 197 -6.00 3.13 -38.65
C LEU A 197 -7.14 2.64 -37.74
N MET A 198 -7.15 3.10 -36.50
CA MET A 198 -8.14 2.76 -35.48
C MET A 198 -8.89 4.01 -34.98
N CYS A 199 -8.98 5.07 -35.80
CA CYS A 199 -9.63 6.34 -35.42
C CYS A 199 -11.12 6.18 -35.06
N TYR A 200 -11.73 5.11 -35.55
CA TYR A 200 -13.12 4.71 -35.27
C TYR A 200 -13.26 3.87 -33.98
N LYS A 201 -12.17 3.68 -33.20
CA LYS A 201 -12.18 2.95 -31.92
C LYS A 201 -12.07 3.90 -30.73
N ALA A 202 -12.83 3.60 -29.67
CA ALA A 202 -12.67 4.15 -28.34
C ALA A 202 -11.97 3.13 -27.45
N ASN A 203 -10.77 3.49 -26.99
CA ASN A 203 -9.96 2.66 -26.10
C ASN A 203 -10.12 3.18 -24.66
N THR A 204 -10.57 2.32 -23.77
CA THR A 204 -10.70 2.63 -22.34
C THR A 204 -10.08 1.53 -21.49
N VAL A 205 -9.52 1.92 -20.34
CA VAL A 205 -9.04 1.01 -19.31
C VAL A 205 -9.95 1.17 -18.10
N ALA A 206 -10.63 0.10 -17.70
CA ALA A 206 -11.48 0.03 -16.52
C ALA A 206 -10.79 -0.76 -15.40
N TYR A 207 -11.21 -0.53 -14.16
CA TYR A 207 -10.73 -1.24 -12.98
C TYR A 207 -11.90 -1.99 -12.35
N GLU A 208 -11.86 -3.31 -12.40
CA GLU A 208 -12.91 -4.20 -11.86
C GLU A 208 -12.42 -4.90 -10.59
N PRO A 209 -13.31 -5.24 -9.64
CA PRO A 209 -12.92 -6.06 -8.49
C PRO A 209 -12.37 -7.42 -8.95
N LEU A 210 -11.37 -7.93 -8.23
CA LEU A 210 -10.76 -9.23 -8.48
C LEU A 210 -11.59 -10.40 -7.95
N GLY A 211 -12.32 -10.20 -6.85
CA GLY A 211 -13.00 -11.27 -6.12
C GLY A 211 -12.55 -11.33 -4.68
N VAL A 212 -11.98 -12.46 -4.25
CA VAL A 212 -11.39 -12.61 -2.92
C VAL A 212 -9.88 -12.37 -3.01
N VAL A 213 -9.39 -11.39 -2.25
CA VAL A 213 -7.95 -11.12 -2.12
C VAL A 213 -7.48 -11.53 -0.73
N ALA A 214 -6.18 -11.80 -0.57
CA ALA A 214 -5.59 -12.08 0.72
C ALA A 214 -4.51 -11.06 1.10
N ALA A 215 -4.34 -10.84 2.40
CA ALA A 215 -3.22 -10.08 2.96
C ALA A 215 -2.55 -10.90 4.07
N CYS A 216 -1.27 -11.21 3.89
CA CYS A 216 -0.42 -11.81 4.93
C CYS A 216 0.44 -10.70 5.53
N VAL A 217 0.23 -10.39 6.82
CA VAL A 217 0.69 -9.13 7.42
C VAL A 217 1.58 -9.35 8.64
N SER A 218 2.62 -8.54 8.78
CA SER A 218 3.61 -8.60 9.85
C SER A 218 3.10 -8.01 11.19
N TRP A 219 3.84 -8.30 12.25
CA TRP A 219 3.53 -7.95 13.65
C TRP A 219 3.97 -6.54 14.08
N ASN A 220 4.76 -5.84 13.28
CA ASN A 220 5.42 -4.61 13.74
C ASN A 220 4.46 -3.41 13.83
N TYR A 221 3.45 -3.34 12.97
CA TYR A 221 2.33 -2.40 13.06
C TYR A 221 0.98 -3.13 12.99
N PRO A 222 0.56 -3.84 14.06
CA PRO A 222 -0.53 -4.80 13.99
C PRO A 222 -1.87 -4.21 13.57
N PHE A 223 -2.15 -2.94 13.88
CA PHE A 223 -3.42 -2.31 13.50
C PHE A 223 -3.37 -1.84 12.05
N HIS A 224 -2.38 -1.04 11.69
CA HIS A 224 -2.27 -0.50 10.35
C HIS A 224 -2.07 -1.60 9.31
N ASN A 225 -1.16 -2.55 9.55
CA ASN A 225 -0.91 -3.61 8.58
C ASN A 225 -2.15 -4.50 8.39
N PHE A 226 -2.99 -4.66 9.41
CA PHE A 226 -4.24 -5.39 9.31
C PHE A 226 -5.34 -4.61 8.57
N ILE A 227 -5.53 -3.33 8.90
CA ILE A 227 -6.63 -2.50 8.38
C ILE A 227 -6.31 -1.93 6.98
N SER A 228 -5.06 -1.64 6.67
CA SER A 228 -4.63 -1.00 5.42
C SER A 228 -5.02 -1.82 4.16
N PRO A 229 -4.79 -3.14 4.10
CA PRO A 229 -5.27 -3.96 2.99
C PRO A 229 -6.80 -4.07 2.92
N ILE A 230 -7.47 -4.10 4.07
CA ILE A 230 -8.95 -4.13 4.16
C ILE A 230 -9.54 -2.89 3.51
N ILE A 231 -8.99 -1.70 3.78
CA ILE A 231 -9.44 -0.45 3.17
C ILE A 231 -9.39 -0.55 1.64
N SER A 232 -8.25 -0.97 1.09
CA SER A 232 -8.06 -1.11 -0.36
C SER A 232 -8.99 -2.18 -0.95
N GLY A 233 -9.06 -3.36 -0.33
CA GLY A 233 -9.87 -4.49 -0.79
C GLY A 233 -11.35 -4.14 -0.83
N LEU A 234 -11.91 -3.64 0.27
CA LEU A 234 -13.32 -3.26 0.35
C LEU A 234 -13.65 -2.15 -0.64
N PHE A 235 -12.81 -1.13 -0.77
CA PHE A 235 -13.09 -0.02 -1.68
C PHE A 235 -13.06 -0.44 -3.15
N ALA A 236 -12.13 -1.31 -3.54
CA ALA A 236 -12.08 -1.89 -4.89
C ALA A 236 -13.27 -2.82 -5.20
N GLY A 237 -14.00 -3.29 -4.19
CA GLY A 237 -15.15 -4.18 -4.34
C GLY A 237 -14.81 -5.66 -4.12
N ASN A 238 -13.67 -5.94 -3.48
CA ASN A 238 -13.24 -7.28 -3.11
C ASN A 238 -13.75 -7.67 -1.72
N ALA A 239 -13.84 -8.97 -1.47
CA ALA A 239 -13.75 -9.50 -0.11
C ALA A 239 -12.27 -9.80 0.21
N ILE A 240 -11.93 -9.87 1.49
CA ILE A 240 -10.55 -10.01 1.91
C ILE A 240 -10.37 -11.03 3.04
N ILE A 241 -9.36 -11.88 2.89
CA ILE A 241 -8.83 -12.73 3.95
C ILE A 241 -7.57 -12.07 4.50
N VAL A 242 -7.47 -11.87 5.80
CA VAL A 242 -6.25 -11.34 6.44
C VAL A 242 -5.65 -12.41 7.33
N LYS A 243 -4.38 -12.74 7.08
CA LYS A 243 -3.55 -13.62 7.90
C LYS A 243 -2.54 -12.77 8.68
N PRO A 244 -2.78 -12.48 9.96
CA PRO A 244 -1.82 -11.76 10.78
C PRO A 244 -0.67 -12.66 11.23
N SER A 245 0.37 -12.03 11.79
CA SER A 245 1.39 -12.76 12.53
C SER A 245 0.82 -13.28 13.84
N GLU A 246 1.23 -14.50 14.18
CA GLU A 246 1.00 -15.15 15.46
C GLU A 246 1.49 -14.32 16.66
N GLN A 247 2.50 -13.47 16.47
CA GLN A 247 3.07 -12.60 17.51
C GLN A 247 2.10 -11.51 17.98
N THR A 248 1.17 -11.07 17.12
CA THR A 248 0.21 -10.00 17.42
C THR A 248 -1.20 -10.38 17.01
N CYS A 249 -1.54 -11.66 17.13
CA CYS A 249 -2.83 -12.16 16.67
C CYS A 249 -3.97 -11.83 17.65
N TRP A 250 -3.69 -11.55 18.93
CA TRP A 250 -4.70 -11.25 19.94
C TRP A 250 -5.48 -9.98 19.61
N SER A 251 -4.79 -8.90 19.26
CA SER A 251 -5.42 -7.61 18.93
C SER A 251 -6.25 -7.68 17.65
N THR A 252 -5.95 -8.62 16.74
CA THR A 252 -6.65 -8.74 15.47
C THR A 252 -8.11 -9.20 15.60
N PHE A 253 -8.48 -9.91 16.67
CA PHE A 253 -9.90 -10.19 16.93
C PHE A 253 -10.68 -8.90 17.17
N TYR A 254 -10.15 -8.02 18.01
CA TYR A 254 -10.73 -6.70 18.25
C TYR A 254 -10.80 -5.89 16.96
N PHE A 255 -9.73 -5.86 16.16
CA PHE A 255 -9.72 -5.11 14.90
C PHE A 255 -10.70 -5.67 13.86
N THR A 256 -10.89 -7.00 13.85
CA THR A 256 -11.89 -7.66 13.01
C THR A 256 -13.30 -7.22 13.39
N ASP A 257 -13.60 -7.15 14.70
CA ASP A 257 -14.91 -6.71 15.19
C ASP A 257 -15.19 -5.24 14.83
N ILE A 258 -14.19 -4.37 14.86
CA ILE A 258 -14.33 -2.97 14.39
C ILE A 258 -14.80 -2.95 12.94
N VAL A 259 -14.13 -3.68 12.05
CA VAL A 259 -14.44 -3.64 10.61
C VAL A 259 -15.78 -4.32 10.32
N ARG A 260 -16.04 -5.48 10.93
CA ARG A 260 -17.31 -6.22 10.79
C ARG A 260 -18.48 -5.41 11.32
N GLY A 261 -18.31 -4.74 12.45
CA GLY A 261 -19.31 -3.82 13.01
C GLY A 261 -19.62 -2.66 12.07
N ALA A 262 -18.61 -2.05 11.43
CA ALA A 262 -18.81 -1.00 10.43
C ALA A 262 -19.57 -1.49 9.20
N LEU A 263 -19.27 -2.71 8.71
CA LEU A 263 -19.99 -3.34 7.60
C LEU A 263 -21.46 -3.60 7.96
N GLN A 264 -21.71 -4.21 9.12
CA GLN A 264 -23.05 -4.52 9.61
C GLN A 264 -23.88 -3.25 9.84
N ALA A 265 -23.30 -2.22 10.46
CA ALA A 265 -23.95 -0.93 10.67
C ALA A 265 -24.36 -0.23 9.36
N CYS A 266 -23.67 -0.54 8.27
CA CYS A 266 -24.00 -0.06 6.93
C CYS A 266 -24.91 -1.03 6.14
N GLY A 267 -25.30 -2.17 6.70
CA GLY A 267 -26.18 -3.16 6.07
C GLY A 267 -25.47 -4.15 5.14
N HIS A 268 -24.15 -4.31 5.28
CA HIS A 268 -23.35 -5.23 4.48
C HIS A 268 -22.89 -6.45 5.29
N SER A 269 -22.54 -7.53 4.58
CA SER A 269 -22.14 -8.78 5.24
C SER A 269 -20.82 -8.65 5.99
N PRO A 270 -20.71 -9.07 7.26
CA PRO A 270 -19.43 -9.14 7.96
C PRO A 270 -18.47 -10.17 7.35
N ASP A 271 -18.98 -11.12 6.56
CA ASP A 271 -18.18 -12.17 5.93
C ASP A 271 -17.25 -11.66 4.83
N LEU A 272 -17.39 -10.39 4.41
CA LEU A 272 -16.47 -9.74 3.49
C LEU A 272 -15.04 -9.65 4.02
N VAL A 273 -14.86 -9.79 5.34
CA VAL A 273 -13.56 -9.77 5.99
C VAL A 273 -13.43 -11.02 6.85
N GLN A 274 -12.41 -11.82 6.59
CA GLN A 274 -12.07 -13.00 7.39
C GLN A 274 -10.70 -12.82 8.01
N ASN A 275 -10.59 -13.09 9.30
CA ASN A 275 -9.32 -13.13 10.01
C ASN A 275 -8.91 -14.60 10.19
N ILE A 276 -7.77 -14.99 9.63
CA ILE A 276 -7.29 -16.37 9.62
C ILE A 276 -5.93 -16.42 10.29
N ILE A 277 -5.91 -16.90 11.52
CA ILE A 277 -4.68 -17.12 12.28
C ILE A 277 -4.24 -18.55 12.00
N CYS A 278 -3.21 -18.74 11.19
CA CYS A 278 -2.69 -20.07 10.86
C CYS A 278 -1.16 -20.13 11.03
N LEU A 279 -0.68 -21.33 11.33
CA LEU A 279 0.76 -21.65 11.44
C LEU A 279 1.34 -22.03 10.06
N PRO A 280 2.68 -22.13 9.93
CA PRO A 280 3.34 -22.40 8.65
C PRO A 280 2.77 -23.59 7.87
N ASP A 281 2.37 -24.67 8.54
CA ASP A 281 1.85 -25.89 7.90
C ASP A 281 0.56 -25.65 7.10
N VAL A 282 -0.31 -24.75 7.59
CA VAL A 282 -1.58 -24.39 6.93
C VAL A 282 -1.43 -23.14 6.04
N ALA A 283 -0.37 -22.35 6.25
CA ALA A 283 -0.13 -21.14 5.47
C ALA A 283 0.13 -21.42 3.98
N ASP A 284 0.73 -22.57 3.65
CA ASP A 284 0.89 -23.02 2.26
C ASP A 284 -0.48 -23.30 1.61
N HIS A 285 -1.39 -23.99 2.31
CA HIS A 285 -2.75 -24.21 1.83
C HIS A 285 -3.49 -22.89 1.58
N LEU A 286 -3.43 -21.94 2.51
CA LEU A 286 -4.02 -20.61 2.32
C LEU A 286 -3.44 -19.89 1.09
N THR A 287 -2.12 -19.84 0.97
CA THR A 287 -1.45 -19.04 -0.08
C THR A 287 -1.48 -19.68 -1.47
N SER A 288 -1.74 -20.99 -1.56
CA SER A 288 -1.93 -21.71 -2.82
C SER A 288 -3.39 -21.96 -3.18
N HIS A 289 -4.34 -21.45 -2.38
CA HIS A 289 -5.75 -21.70 -2.59
C HIS A 289 -6.28 -20.99 -3.85
N ALA A 290 -6.81 -21.75 -4.81
CA ALA A 290 -7.28 -21.24 -6.12
C ALA A 290 -8.42 -20.21 -6.04
N GLY A 291 -9.12 -20.14 -4.91
CA GLY A 291 -10.13 -19.10 -4.62
C GLY A 291 -9.55 -17.70 -4.37
N LEU A 292 -8.22 -17.53 -4.26
CA LEU A 292 -7.58 -16.24 -4.06
C LEU A 292 -7.10 -15.62 -5.37
N SER A 293 -7.53 -14.39 -5.64
CA SER A 293 -7.23 -13.68 -6.89
C SER A 293 -6.01 -12.77 -6.80
N HIS A 294 -5.53 -12.45 -5.60
CA HIS A 294 -4.31 -11.67 -5.35
C HIS A 294 -3.87 -11.83 -3.89
N ILE A 295 -2.56 -11.79 -3.63
CA ILE A 295 -1.98 -11.83 -2.29
C ILE A 295 -1.12 -10.60 -2.06
N THR A 296 -1.41 -9.82 -1.02
CA THR A 296 -0.46 -8.81 -0.50
C THR A 296 0.34 -9.44 0.64
N PHE A 297 1.65 -9.55 0.48
CA PHE A 297 2.55 -10.07 1.51
C PHE A 297 3.43 -8.95 2.07
N ILE A 298 3.41 -8.80 3.39
CA ILE A 298 4.24 -7.87 4.16
C ILE A 298 5.01 -8.67 5.20
N GLY A 299 6.33 -8.72 5.08
CA GLY A 299 7.15 -9.50 6.02
C GLY A 299 8.62 -9.67 5.61
N SER A 300 9.24 -10.74 6.08
CA SER A 300 10.66 -11.02 5.82
C SER A 300 10.88 -11.66 4.44
N ARG A 301 12.08 -11.46 3.90
CA ARG A 301 12.49 -12.01 2.60
C ARG A 301 12.40 -13.53 2.55
N GLU A 302 12.83 -14.20 3.62
CA GLU A 302 12.80 -15.66 3.71
C GLU A 302 11.37 -16.20 3.56
N VAL A 303 10.42 -15.59 4.24
CA VAL A 303 9.00 -16.00 4.18
C VAL A 303 8.38 -15.61 2.84
N ALA A 304 8.79 -14.48 2.26
CA ALA A 304 8.31 -14.06 0.94
C ALA A 304 8.62 -15.07 -0.16
N HIS A 305 9.79 -15.71 -0.12
CA HIS A 305 10.10 -16.80 -1.06
C HIS A 305 9.11 -17.96 -0.92
N LYS A 306 8.81 -18.38 0.32
CA LYS A 306 7.83 -19.45 0.60
C LYS A 306 6.44 -19.06 0.08
N VAL A 307 5.98 -17.84 0.33
CA VAL A 307 4.68 -17.34 -0.12
C VAL A 307 4.61 -17.24 -1.64
N CYS A 308 5.63 -16.69 -2.30
CA CYS A 308 5.68 -16.61 -3.76
C CYS A 308 5.66 -18.01 -4.41
N SER A 309 6.44 -18.96 -3.87
CA SER A 309 6.45 -20.34 -4.35
C SER A 309 5.11 -21.04 -4.17
N SER A 310 4.43 -20.80 -3.05
CA SER A 310 3.09 -21.33 -2.81
C SER A 310 2.05 -20.72 -3.74
N ALA A 311 2.02 -19.39 -3.87
CA ALA A 311 1.08 -18.65 -4.72
C ALA A 311 1.19 -19.03 -6.20
N ALA A 312 2.40 -19.39 -6.66
CA ALA A 312 2.63 -19.86 -8.02
C ALA A 312 1.84 -21.14 -8.37
N LYS A 313 1.50 -21.99 -7.38
CA LYS A 313 0.68 -23.21 -7.59
C LYS A 313 -0.70 -22.87 -8.16
N ALA A 314 -1.29 -21.74 -7.75
CA ALA A 314 -2.57 -21.22 -8.26
C ALA A 314 -2.42 -20.08 -9.27
N LEU A 315 -1.18 -19.69 -9.61
CA LEU A 315 -0.86 -18.50 -10.40
C LEU A 315 -1.45 -17.20 -9.82
N SER A 316 -1.61 -17.13 -8.50
CA SER A 316 -2.11 -15.94 -7.82
C SER A 316 -1.04 -14.84 -7.83
N PRO A 317 -1.32 -13.64 -8.39
CA PRO A 317 -0.38 -12.53 -8.33
C PRO A 317 -0.09 -12.11 -6.88
N VAL A 318 1.16 -11.73 -6.61
CA VAL A 318 1.59 -11.31 -5.28
C VAL A 318 2.14 -9.89 -5.34
N THR A 319 1.69 -9.01 -4.44
CA THR A 319 2.40 -7.78 -4.10
C THR A 319 3.26 -8.06 -2.88
N VAL A 320 4.56 -7.85 -3.01
CA VAL A 320 5.54 -8.26 -2.01
C VAL A 320 6.23 -7.02 -1.47
N GLU A 321 5.98 -6.69 -0.20
CA GLU A 321 6.73 -5.65 0.50
C GLU A 321 7.55 -6.27 1.63
N LEU A 322 8.85 -6.01 1.57
CA LEU A 322 9.84 -6.60 2.45
C LEU A 322 10.65 -5.49 3.08
N GLY A 323 11.30 -5.87 4.17
CA GLY A 323 12.21 -5.05 4.94
C GLY A 323 13.24 -4.25 4.14
N GLY A 324 13.86 -3.33 4.86
CA GLY A 324 14.76 -2.33 4.34
C GLY A 324 16.14 -2.39 4.98
N LYS A 325 17.06 -1.63 4.39
CA LYS A 325 18.31 -1.24 5.04
C LYS A 325 18.48 0.25 4.79
N ASP A 326 17.41 0.99 5.09
CA ASP A 326 17.14 2.28 4.49
C ASP A 326 18.22 3.31 4.87
N PRO A 327 18.84 3.96 3.87
CA PRO A 327 19.85 4.97 4.10
C PRO A 327 19.20 6.33 4.40
N ALA A 328 19.80 7.07 5.33
CA ALA A 328 19.57 8.48 5.55
C ALA A 328 20.85 9.24 5.22
N ILE A 329 20.90 9.92 4.07
CA ILE A 329 22.01 10.78 3.69
C ILE A 329 21.81 12.15 4.34
N VAL A 330 22.82 12.65 5.05
CA VAL A 330 22.83 14.01 5.60
C VAL A 330 23.91 14.81 4.89
N LEU A 331 23.45 15.78 4.08
CA LEU A 331 24.28 16.74 3.37
C LEU A 331 24.85 17.79 4.33
N ASP A 332 25.91 18.46 3.90
CA ASP A 332 26.62 19.44 4.71
C ASP A 332 26.60 20.85 4.11
N ASP A 333 25.54 21.17 3.35
CA ASP A 333 25.26 22.56 2.96
C ASP A 333 25.09 23.46 4.21
N PRO A 334 25.40 24.76 4.12
CA PRO A 334 25.44 25.65 5.28
C PRO A 334 24.16 25.67 6.11
N LYS A 335 22.98 25.49 5.49
CA LYS A 335 21.70 25.50 6.20
C LYS A 335 21.51 24.20 6.97
N THR A 336 21.84 23.06 6.36
CA THR A 336 21.79 21.75 7.03
C THR A 336 22.77 21.67 8.19
N VAL A 337 23.99 22.19 8.03
CA VAL A 337 24.98 22.26 9.13
C VAL A 337 24.48 23.12 10.30
N ARG A 338 23.82 24.24 10.01
CA ARG A 338 23.25 25.13 11.04
C ARG A 338 22.06 24.50 11.76
N ASN A 339 21.24 23.73 11.06
CA ASN A 339 20.01 23.14 11.57
C ASN A 339 20.15 21.63 11.86
N VAL A 340 21.37 21.15 12.11
CA VAL A 340 21.66 19.71 12.26
C VAL A 340 20.89 19.08 13.42
N ASP A 341 20.56 19.84 14.47
CA ASP A 341 19.78 19.33 15.62
C ASP A 341 18.33 18.95 15.26
N ASP A 342 17.73 19.65 14.30
CA ASP A 342 16.41 19.31 13.76
C ASP A 342 16.49 17.99 12.99
N VAL A 343 17.52 17.86 12.15
CA VAL A 343 17.82 16.61 11.42
C VAL A 343 18.04 15.46 12.39
N ILE A 344 18.85 15.65 13.43
CA ILE A 344 19.10 14.64 14.47
C ILE A 344 17.80 14.20 15.14
N SER A 345 16.86 15.10 15.40
CA SER A 345 15.58 14.76 16.01
C SER A 345 14.75 13.82 15.11
N ILE A 346 14.77 14.04 13.80
CA ILE A 346 14.15 13.15 12.81
C ILE A 346 14.90 11.81 12.74
N LEU A 347 16.24 11.83 12.71
CA LEU A 347 17.05 10.60 12.69
C LEU A 347 16.78 9.72 13.93
N MET A 348 16.66 10.33 15.11
CA MET A 348 16.32 9.61 16.35
C MET A 348 14.96 8.91 16.23
N ARG A 349 13.93 9.57 15.67
CA ARG A 349 12.64 8.92 15.42
C ARG A 349 12.77 7.82 14.37
N GLY A 350 13.48 8.08 13.28
CA GLY A 350 13.67 7.12 12.19
C GLY A 350 14.37 5.83 12.61
N VAL A 351 15.31 5.91 13.54
CA VAL A 351 16.06 4.74 14.05
C VAL A 351 15.34 4.05 15.21
N PHE A 352 14.76 4.80 16.16
CA PHE A 352 14.29 4.24 17.44
C PHE A 352 12.77 4.08 17.55
N GLN A 353 11.97 4.61 16.62
CA GLN A 353 10.51 4.42 16.62
C GLN A 353 10.17 2.93 16.71
N SER A 354 9.32 2.56 17.67
CA SER A 354 8.91 1.17 17.89
C SER A 354 10.10 0.23 18.12
N ALA A 355 11.15 0.72 18.79
CA ALA A 355 12.42 0.03 19.01
C ALA A 355 13.14 -0.37 17.71
N GLY A 356 13.01 0.43 16.65
CA GLY A 356 13.62 0.16 15.34
C GLY A 356 12.95 -0.94 14.53
N GLN A 357 11.81 -1.47 15.00
CA GLN A 357 11.03 -2.51 14.31
C GLN A 357 10.13 -1.87 13.25
N ASN A 358 10.73 -1.28 12.22
CA ASN A 358 10.05 -0.55 11.17
C ASN A 358 10.68 -0.86 9.82
N CYS A 359 9.91 -1.31 8.82
CA CYS A 359 10.45 -1.69 7.51
C CYS A 359 11.12 -0.50 6.81
N ILE A 360 10.56 0.70 6.98
CA ILE A 360 11.11 1.97 6.48
C ILE A 360 11.87 2.74 7.57
N GLY A 361 12.30 2.05 8.62
CA GLY A 361 13.15 2.61 9.66
C GLY A 361 14.52 2.95 9.09
N ILE A 362 15.11 4.04 9.56
CA ILE A 362 16.47 4.41 9.17
C ILE A 362 17.43 3.38 9.78
N GLU A 363 18.13 2.63 8.94
CA GLU A 363 19.10 1.63 9.42
C GLU A 363 20.56 2.05 9.18
N ARG A 364 20.79 3.04 8.31
CA ARG A 364 22.13 3.56 8.01
C ARG A 364 22.10 5.08 7.89
N VAL A 365 22.77 5.77 8.81
CA VAL A 365 22.96 7.22 8.71
C VAL A 365 24.29 7.50 8.03
N ILE A 366 24.25 8.12 6.85
CA ILE A 366 25.40 8.42 6.00
C ILE A 366 25.61 9.93 6.03
N ALA A 367 26.64 10.38 6.73
CA ALA A 367 26.88 11.79 6.97
C ALA A 367 28.09 12.31 6.17
N LEU A 368 27.93 13.48 5.55
CA LEU A 368 29.06 14.20 4.96
C LEU A 368 29.96 14.84 6.03
N PRO A 369 31.20 15.22 5.69
CA PRO A 369 32.23 15.55 6.67
C PRO A 369 31.85 16.64 7.68
N ALA A 370 31.19 17.73 7.25
CA ALA A 370 30.91 18.86 8.14
C ALA A 370 29.75 18.62 9.13
N VAL A 371 28.91 17.60 8.91
CA VAL A 371 27.81 17.22 9.82
C VAL A 371 28.12 15.98 10.66
N HIS A 372 29.05 15.13 10.22
CA HIS A 372 29.35 13.84 10.86
C HIS A 372 29.66 13.98 12.36
N ASP A 373 30.62 14.82 12.74
CA ASP A 373 31.07 14.92 14.14
C ASP A 373 30.02 15.57 15.04
N LYS A 374 29.22 16.49 14.49
CA LYS A 374 28.08 17.10 15.18
C LYS A 374 27.00 16.06 15.51
N ILE A 375 26.65 15.21 14.53
CA ILE A 375 25.72 14.10 14.71
C ILE A 375 26.27 13.13 15.75
N LEU A 376 27.53 12.72 15.62
CA LEU A 376 28.18 11.80 16.55
C LEU A 376 28.08 12.28 18.00
N HIS A 377 28.45 13.53 18.27
CA HIS A 377 28.46 14.08 19.62
C HIS A 377 27.06 14.16 20.23
N SER A 378 26.09 14.69 19.49
CA SER A 378 24.73 14.93 19.97
C SER A 378 23.93 13.62 20.13
N VAL A 379 23.98 12.74 19.13
CA VAL A 379 23.26 11.46 19.14
C VAL A 379 23.77 10.56 20.27
N ARG A 380 25.08 10.50 20.51
CA ARG A 380 25.66 9.65 21.58
C ARG A 380 25.03 9.91 22.94
N GLN A 381 24.85 11.18 23.30
CA GLN A 381 24.24 11.53 24.59
C GLN A 381 22.74 11.21 24.62
N LYS A 382 22.03 11.49 23.52
CA LYS A 382 20.58 11.21 23.41
C LYS A 382 20.29 9.71 23.52
N VAL A 383 21.02 8.87 22.78
CA VAL A 383 20.82 7.40 22.78
C VAL A 383 21.08 6.82 24.16
N ARG A 384 22.14 7.25 24.84
CA ARG A 384 22.49 6.76 26.19
C ARG A 384 21.40 7.03 27.23
N ASN A 385 20.60 8.08 27.04
CA ASN A 385 19.60 8.54 28.00
C ASN A 385 18.16 8.07 27.69
N LEU A 386 17.96 7.28 26.63
CA LEU A 386 16.64 6.74 26.28
C LEU A 386 16.13 5.81 27.37
N ARG A 387 14.93 6.11 27.89
CA ARG A 387 14.25 5.32 28.92
C ARG A 387 13.41 4.23 28.28
N LEU A 388 13.76 2.97 28.56
CA LEU A 388 12.94 1.82 28.17
C LEU A 388 11.86 1.57 29.23
N GLY A 389 10.68 1.14 28.81
CA GLY A 389 9.62 0.77 29.75
C GLY A 389 8.32 0.39 29.08
N SER A 390 7.25 0.33 29.87
CA SER A 390 5.89 0.05 29.38
C SER A 390 4.99 1.25 29.65
N VAL A 391 4.49 1.87 28.58
CA VAL A 391 3.64 3.07 28.65
C VAL A 391 2.29 2.82 29.34
N LEU A 392 1.89 1.55 29.49
CA LEU A 392 0.65 1.17 30.16
C LEU A 392 0.84 0.86 31.66
N LEU A 393 2.08 0.68 32.10
CA LEU A 393 2.40 0.23 33.47
C LEU A 393 3.24 1.24 34.25
N ASP A 394 4.10 1.98 33.56
CA ASP A 394 4.94 2.98 34.19
C ASP A 394 4.19 4.28 34.44
N ASN A 395 4.45 4.89 35.60
CA ASN A 395 3.94 6.22 35.94
C ASN A 395 4.60 7.35 35.14
N HIS A 396 5.71 7.07 34.46
CA HIS A 396 6.43 8.03 33.62
C HIS A 396 6.42 7.52 32.18
N THR A 397 6.43 8.44 31.22
CA THR A 397 6.43 8.09 29.80
C THR A 397 7.79 7.52 29.38
N PRO A 398 7.87 6.23 28.96
CA PRO A 398 9.10 5.69 28.39
C PRO A 398 9.34 6.30 27.00
N ASP A 399 10.61 6.44 26.63
CA ASP A 399 10.99 6.93 25.31
C ASP A 399 10.95 5.80 24.26
N MET A 400 11.17 4.55 24.70
CA MET A 400 11.19 3.37 23.83
C MET A 400 10.49 2.16 24.49
N GLY A 401 9.72 1.42 23.69
CA GLY A 401 9.02 0.21 24.10
C GLY A 401 9.90 -1.05 24.09
N SER A 402 9.26 -2.22 24.16
CA SER A 402 9.94 -3.51 24.03
C SER A 402 10.09 -3.93 22.57
N MET A 403 11.01 -4.87 22.33
CA MET A 403 11.04 -5.68 21.12
C MET A 403 9.90 -6.69 21.15
N ILE A 404 9.43 -7.20 20.01
CA ILE A 404 8.36 -8.20 19.97
C ILE A 404 8.79 -9.54 20.58
N SER A 405 10.07 -9.92 20.41
CA SER A 405 10.63 -11.18 20.89
C SER A 405 12.15 -11.06 21.07
N SER A 406 12.73 -11.99 21.82
CA SER A 406 14.19 -12.09 22.00
C SER A 406 14.89 -12.91 20.91
N ARG A 407 14.18 -13.47 19.93
CA ARG A 407 14.73 -14.43 18.94
C ARG A 407 15.89 -13.86 18.13
N SER A 408 15.94 -12.55 17.92
CA SER A 408 17.00 -11.89 17.15
C SER A 408 18.22 -11.47 17.99
N PHE A 409 18.18 -11.59 19.33
CA PHE A 409 19.18 -10.97 20.19
C PHE A 409 20.59 -11.52 20.00
N ASP A 410 20.74 -12.84 19.88
CA ASP A 410 22.07 -13.46 19.66
C ASP A 410 22.66 -13.00 18.31
N LYS A 411 21.85 -12.94 17.27
CA LYS A 411 22.25 -12.43 15.95
C LYS A 411 22.67 -10.95 16.03
N LEU A 412 21.90 -10.12 16.73
CA LEU A 412 22.21 -8.70 16.91
C LEU A 412 23.52 -8.49 17.67
N GLU A 413 23.69 -9.17 18.82
CA GLU A 413 24.91 -9.12 19.62
C GLU A 413 26.13 -9.58 18.81
N GLY A 414 25.99 -10.63 17.99
CA GLY A 414 27.02 -11.10 17.06
C GLY A 414 27.38 -10.09 15.96
N LEU A 415 26.39 -9.47 15.32
CA LEU A 415 26.63 -8.43 14.29
C LEU A 415 27.34 -7.20 14.87
N ILE A 416 26.99 -6.80 16.09
CA ILE A 416 27.63 -5.68 16.79
C ILE A 416 29.07 -6.02 17.17
N ALA A 417 29.31 -7.21 17.74
CA ALA A 417 30.66 -7.67 18.08
C ALA A 417 31.55 -7.73 16.84
N ASN A 418 31.05 -8.31 15.74
CA ASN A 418 31.77 -8.41 14.48
C ASN A 418 32.10 -7.03 13.85
N ALA A 419 31.20 -6.05 13.99
CA ALA A 419 31.47 -4.69 13.53
C ALA A 419 32.59 -4.02 14.35
N VAL A 420 32.62 -4.24 15.67
CA VAL A 420 33.67 -3.73 16.56
C VAL A 420 35.03 -4.37 16.24
N GLU A 421 35.05 -5.68 15.98
CA GLU A 421 36.26 -6.39 15.54
C GLU A 421 36.82 -5.83 14.22
N GLN A 422 35.95 -5.33 13.33
CA GLN A 422 36.32 -4.69 12.07
C GLN A 422 36.65 -3.19 12.21
N GLY A 423 36.72 -2.66 13.42
CA GLY A 423 37.14 -1.28 13.71
C GLY A 423 36.01 -0.27 13.92
N ALA A 424 34.73 -0.69 13.95
CA ALA A 424 33.65 0.19 14.39
C ALA A 424 33.78 0.49 15.89
N THR A 425 33.30 1.65 16.32
CA THR A 425 33.28 2.04 17.74
C THR A 425 31.86 1.92 18.30
N LEU A 426 31.69 1.08 19.33
CA LEU A 426 30.44 1.00 20.11
C LEU A 426 30.42 2.07 21.20
N HIS A 427 29.54 3.06 21.08
CA HIS A 427 29.46 4.19 22.03
C HIS A 427 28.58 3.92 23.25
N CYS A 428 27.52 3.14 23.06
CA CYS A 428 26.59 2.72 24.11
C CYS A 428 25.71 1.55 23.64
N GLY A 429 25.13 0.83 24.59
CA GLY A 429 24.22 -0.29 24.34
C GLY A 429 24.92 -1.56 23.86
N GLY A 430 24.27 -2.25 22.93
CA GLY A 430 24.81 -3.39 22.20
C GLY A 430 24.48 -4.76 22.78
N ARG A 431 23.61 -4.84 23.79
CA ARG A 431 23.22 -6.09 24.45
C ARG A 431 21.75 -6.12 24.82
N ARG A 432 21.22 -7.31 25.08
CA ARG A 432 19.90 -7.49 25.69
C ARG A 432 19.80 -6.74 27.03
N TYR A 433 18.64 -6.14 27.29
CA TYR A 433 18.37 -5.38 28.51
C TYR A 433 17.43 -6.15 29.43
N ARG A 434 17.89 -6.51 30.63
CA ARG A 434 17.02 -7.06 31.68
C ARG A 434 16.36 -5.92 32.44
N HIS A 435 15.12 -5.60 32.10
CA HIS A 435 14.41 -4.48 32.71
C HIS A 435 14.19 -4.72 34.22
N PRO A 436 14.55 -3.78 35.11
CA PRO A 436 14.52 -4.00 36.55
C PRO A 436 13.10 -4.25 37.11
N LYS A 437 12.07 -3.64 36.50
CA LYS A 437 10.66 -3.84 36.89
C LYS A 437 9.94 -4.93 36.10
N TYR A 438 10.43 -5.25 34.90
CA TYR A 438 9.77 -6.12 33.93
C TYR A 438 10.78 -7.16 33.42
N PRO A 439 11.34 -8.00 34.30
CA PRO A 439 12.41 -8.93 33.93
C PRO A 439 11.97 -9.99 32.91
N GLN A 440 10.66 -10.14 32.71
CA GLN A 440 10.02 -11.04 31.75
C GLN A 440 9.74 -10.36 30.39
N GLY A 441 9.97 -9.06 30.27
CA GLY A 441 9.80 -8.32 29.02
C GLY A 441 11.04 -8.43 28.11
N THR A 442 10.82 -8.25 26.81
CA THR A 442 11.84 -8.41 25.76
C THR A 442 12.43 -7.07 25.36
N TYR A 443 13.51 -6.65 26.02
CA TYR A 443 14.16 -5.36 25.75
C TYR A 443 15.59 -5.54 25.20
N PHE A 444 15.95 -4.68 24.25
CA PHE A 444 17.32 -4.55 23.73
C PHE A 444 17.80 -3.12 23.96
N GLN A 445 19.06 -2.94 24.36
CA GLN A 445 19.57 -1.61 24.66
C GLN A 445 19.59 -0.72 23.39
N PRO A 446 19.15 0.54 23.47
CA PRO A 446 19.44 1.53 22.44
C PRO A 446 20.95 1.56 22.19
N THR A 447 21.33 1.33 20.95
CA THR A 447 22.72 1.07 20.58
C THR A 447 23.19 2.12 19.58
N MET A 448 24.43 2.57 19.71
CA MET A 448 25.05 3.47 18.73
C MET A 448 26.44 3.00 18.36
N LEU A 449 26.67 2.85 17.06
CA LEU A 449 27.99 2.61 16.48
C LEU A 449 28.38 3.73 15.51
N SER A 450 29.68 4.06 15.49
CA SER A 450 30.29 4.91 14.45
C SER A 450 31.46 4.19 13.79
N GLY A 451 31.96 4.74 12.68
CA GLY A 451 33.05 4.11 11.93
C GLY A 451 32.60 2.85 11.20
N VAL A 452 31.28 2.71 10.97
CA VAL A 452 30.71 1.61 10.20
C VAL A 452 31.00 1.83 8.72
N THR A 453 31.61 0.87 8.06
CA THR A 453 31.85 0.89 6.61
C THR A 453 30.77 0.11 5.87
N LYS A 454 30.61 0.36 4.56
CA LYS A 454 29.63 -0.35 3.74
C LYS A 454 29.90 -1.86 3.64
N ASP A 455 31.13 -2.30 3.85
CA ASP A 455 31.52 -3.72 3.69
C ASP A 455 31.27 -4.54 4.96
N MET A 456 31.02 -3.88 6.10
CA MET A 456 30.69 -4.57 7.36
C MET A 456 29.32 -5.24 7.27
N GLN A 457 29.20 -6.45 7.82
CA GLN A 457 27.95 -7.23 7.78
C GLN A 457 26.76 -6.50 8.43
N ILE A 458 27.01 -5.71 9.49
CA ILE A 458 25.99 -4.90 10.18
C ILE A 458 25.37 -3.83 9.27
N ALA A 459 26.12 -3.33 8.27
CA ALA A 459 25.64 -2.38 7.28
C ALA A 459 24.87 -3.06 6.14
N GLN A 460 25.06 -4.36 5.95
CA GLN A 460 24.47 -5.14 4.85
C GLN A 460 23.26 -5.98 5.28
N THR A 461 23.06 -6.19 6.58
CA THR A 461 21.98 -7.01 7.13
C THR A 461 20.94 -6.15 7.82
N GLU A 462 19.66 -6.33 7.50
CA GLU A 462 18.54 -5.71 8.22
C GLU A 462 18.60 -6.11 9.71
N LEU A 463 18.57 -5.12 10.59
CA LEU A 463 18.65 -5.30 12.04
C LEU A 463 17.27 -5.36 12.67
N PHE A 464 16.34 -4.52 12.18
CA PHE A 464 14.99 -4.40 12.69
C PHE A 464 14.96 -4.19 14.22
N ALA A 465 15.89 -3.37 14.72
CA ALA A 465 16.26 -3.24 16.12
C ALA A 465 16.79 -1.81 16.42
N PRO A 466 16.91 -1.39 17.69
CA PRO A 466 17.21 0.00 18.04
C PRO A 466 18.71 0.29 17.96
N VAL A 467 19.26 0.28 16.74
CA VAL A 467 20.71 0.42 16.48
C VAL A 467 20.97 1.57 15.52
N PHE A 468 21.60 2.63 16.02
CA PHE A 468 22.03 3.78 15.23
C PHE A 468 23.42 3.51 14.63
N LEU A 469 23.49 3.31 13.31
CA LEU A 469 24.75 3.16 12.56
C LEU A 469 25.13 4.49 11.92
N LEU A 470 26.24 5.09 12.34
CA LEU A 470 26.82 6.29 11.73
C LEU A 470 27.98 5.92 10.79
N MET A 471 27.81 6.25 9.52
CA MET A 471 28.75 6.05 8.43
C MET A 471 29.22 7.41 7.91
N LYS A 472 30.48 7.49 7.49
CA LYS A 472 31.07 8.69 6.90
C LYS A 472 31.12 8.56 5.38
N ALA A 473 30.67 9.58 4.67
CA ALA A 473 30.86 9.73 3.22
C ALA A 473 31.91 10.82 2.93
N LEU A 474 32.62 10.68 1.82
CA LEU A 474 33.59 11.68 1.36
C LEU A 474 32.90 12.88 0.69
N ASP A 475 31.91 12.59 -0.14
CA ASP A 475 31.12 13.57 -0.89
C ASP A 475 29.73 12.98 -1.23
N VAL A 476 28.95 13.72 -2.01
CA VAL A 476 27.60 13.31 -2.43
C VAL A 476 27.61 12.05 -3.30
N ASN A 477 28.59 11.87 -4.18
CA ASN A 477 28.67 10.67 -5.03
C ASN A 477 28.97 9.43 -4.19
N ASP A 478 29.91 9.56 -3.26
CA ASP A 478 30.27 8.49 -2.34
C ASP A 478 29.09 8.15 -1.42
N ALA A 479 28.36 9.15 -0.91
CA ALA A 479 27.15 8.94 -0.11
C ALA A 479 26.09 8.13 -0.89
N ILE A 480 25.88 8.44 -2.17
CA ILE A 480 24.97 7.68 -3.05
C ILE A 480 25.49 6.25 -3.28
N ALA A 481 26.81 6.07 -3.46
CA ALA A 481 27.42 4.76 -3.63
C ALA A 481 27.26 3.89 -2.36
N ILE A 482 27.47 4.47 -1.17
CA ILE A 482 27.23 3.81 0.11
C ILE A 482 25.74 3.47 0.27
N ALA A 483 24.84 4.41 0.00
CA ALA A 483 23.40 4.19 0.07
C ALA A 483 22.95 3.00 -0.79
N ASN A 484 23.49 2.89 -2.01
CA ASN A 484 23.18 1.84 -2.98
C ASN A 484 23.93 0.51 -2.78
N SER A 485 24.82 0.41 -1.79
CA SER A 485 25.69 -0.77 -1.58
C SER A 485 24.98 -2.00 -1.01
N THR A 486 23.68 -1.90 -0.71
CA THR A 486 22.87 -3.00 -0.15
C THR A 486 21.97 -3.63 -1.21
N GLU A 487 21.58 -4.88 -0.97
CA GLU A 487 20.55 -5.56 -1.76
C GLU A 487 19.13 -5.02 -1.51
N TYR A 488 18.90 -4.41 -0.34
CA TYR A 488 17.67 -3.74 0.05
C TYR A 488 17.50 -2.40 -0.69
N ALA A 489 16.25 -2.03 -0.93
CA ALA A 489 15.88 -0.79 -1.62
C ALA A 489 14.39 -0.44 -1.39
N LEU A 490 13.97 -0.40 -0.13
CA LEU A 490 12.60 -0.02 0.24
C LEU A 490 12.44 1.50 0.20
N GLY A 491 12.96 2.19 1.20
CA GLY A 491 12.94 3.64 1.31
C GLY A 491 14.34 4.23 1.43
N ALA A 492 14.39 5.56 1.44
CA ALA A 492 15.58 6.35 1.75
C ALA A 492 15.17 7.75 2.24
N SER A 493 16.10 8.42 2.92
CA SER A 493 15.97 9.81 3.33
C SER A 493 17.18 10.62 2.87
N VAL A 494 16.95 11.87 2.48
CA VAL A 494 17.98 12.85 2.12
C VAL A 494 17.72 14.14 2.88
N PHE A 495 18.63 14.55 3.75
CA PHE A 495 18.57 15.79 4.51
C PHE A 495 19.53 16.80 3.90
N GLY A 496 19.00 17.93 3.45
CA GLY A 496 19.74 18.88 2.63
C GLY A 496 18.87 20.02 2.10
N HIS A 497 19.50 21.16 1.81
CA HIS A 497 18.85 22.32 1.22
C HIS A 497 19.52 22.83 -0.06
N ASP A 498 20.69 22.30 -0.44
CA ASP A 498 21.23 22.53 -1.78
C ASP A 498 20.43 21.76 -2.83
N SER A 499 19.82 22.48 -3.78
CA SER A 499 18.94 21.87 -4.77
C SER A 499 19.63 20.90 -5.72
N GLN A 500 20.92 21.13 -6.03
CA GLN A 500 21.65 20.31 -6.97
C GLN A 500 22.03 18.98 -6.32
N ASP A 501 22.57 19.03 -5.11
CA ASP A 501 22.98 17.84 -4.37
C ASP A 501 21.78 17.00 -3.91
N VAL A 502 20.70 17.64 -3.45
CA VAL A 502 19.46 16.94 -3.13
C VAL A 502 18.89 16.24 -4.37
N SER A 503 18.80 16.94 -5.51
CA SER A 503 18.31 16.34 -6.76
C SER A 503 19.19 15.18 -7.20
N LYS A 504 20.51 15.33 -7.08
CA LYS A 504 21.49 14.29 -7.40
C LYS A 504 21.33 13.05 -6.51
N CYS A 505 21.11 13.22 -5.20
CA CYS A 505 20.78 12.13 -4.30
C CYS A 505 19.47 11.45 -4.69
N VAL A 506 18.39 12.21 -4.88
CA VAL A 506 17.07 11.66 -5.20
C VAL A 506 17.08 10.85 -6.50
N GLN A 507 17.80 11.32 -7.53
CA GLN A 507 17.93 10.59 -8.80
C GLN A 507 18.90 9.41 -8.72
N GLY A 508 19.97 9.53 -7.90
CA GLY A 508 21.03 8.52 -7.80
C GLY A 508 20.71 7.36 -6.87
N ILE A 509 19.88 7.56 -5.84
CA ILE A 509 19.48 6.52 -4.90
C ILE A 509 18.50 5.55 -5.58
N LYS A 510 18.83 4.27 -5.54
CA LYS A 510 18.02 3.18 -6.07
C LYS A 510 17.14 2.63 -4.94
N ALA A 511 16.01 3.28 -4.69
CA ALA A 511 15.00 2.88 -3.70
C ALA A 511 13.59 2.99 -4.28
N GLY A 512 12.63 2.31 -3.66
CA GLY A 512 11.21 2.44 -4.03
C GLY A 512 10.63 3.81 -3.70
N MET A 513 11.13 4.44 -2.63
CA MET A 513 10.66 5.72 -2.09
C MET A 513 11.84 6.54 -1.55
N VAL A 514 11.80 7.86 -1.71
CA VAL A 514 12.79 8.78 -1.14
C VAL A 514 12.07 9.95 -0.48
N ALA A 515 12.39 10.22 0.79
CA ALA A 515 11.93 11.40 1.51
C ALA A 515 13.04 12.45 1.56
N VAL A 516 12.69 13.72 1.38
CA VAL A 516 13.63 14.86 1.47
C VAL A 516 13.30 15.67 2.72
N ASN A 517 14.30 15.87 3.58
CA ASN A 517 14.19 16.52 4.89
C ASN A 517 13.15 15.87 5.82
N ASP A 518 12.91 14.57 5.64
CA ASP A 518 11.97 13.79 6.45
C ASP A 518 12.32 12.29 6.38
N PHE A 519 11.65 11.47 7.17
CA PHE A 519 11.68 10.01 7.08
C PHE A 519 10.26 9.45 7.08
N GLY A 520 9.99 8.47 6.20
CA GLY A 520 8.70 7.76 6.18
C GLY A 520 7.46 8.58 5.80
N ALA A 521 7.59 9.88 5.54
CA ALA A 521 6.46 10.78 5.24
C ALA A 521 5.61 10.35 4.03
N TYR A 522 6.20 9.64 3.07
CA TYR A 522 5.46 9.07 1.93
C TYR A 522 4.31 8.12 2.37
N TYR A 523 4.41 7.53 3.56
CA TYR A 523 3.35 6.68 4.12
C TYR A 523 2.17 7.48 4.68
N ALA A 524 2.41 8.72 5.11
CA ALA A 524 1.42 9.64 5.67
C ALA A 524 0.87 10.65 4.64
N CYS A 525 1.21 10.49 3.35
CA CYS A 525 0.73 11.34 2.25
C CYS A 525 0.14 10.51 1.10
N SER A 526 -0.21 9.25 1.35
CA SER A 526 -0.88 8.36 0.38
C SER A 526 -0.13 8.19 -0.96
N MET A 527 1.21 8.16 -0.91
CA MET A 527 2.07 7.87 -2.06
C MET A 527 2.12 6.35 -2.34
N PRO A 528 2.51 5.91 -3.55
CA PRO A 528 2.81 4.51 -3.81
C PRO A 528 3.87 3.98 -2.84
N PHE A 529 3.50 2.98 -2.05
CA PHE A 529 4.38 2.36 -1.06
C PHE A 529 4.81 0.95 -1.48
N GLY A 530 6.12 0.71 -1.44
CA GLY A 530 6.75 -0.58 -1.74
C GLY A 530 8.16 -0.42 -2.30
N GLY A 531 8.97 -1.47 -2.19
CA GLY A 531 10.40 -1.43 -2.53
C GLY A 531 10.73 -1.86 -3.97
N VAL A 532 12.03 -1.97 -4.23
CA VAL A 532 12.60 -2.64 -5.41
C VAL A 532 13.73 -3.57 -4.97
N LYS A 533 14.35 -4.32 -5.90
CA LYS A 533 15.43 -5.28 -5.62
C LYS A 533 15.02 -6.29 -4.53
N GLY A 534 15.84 -6.45 -3.49
CA GLY A 534 15.59 -7.36 -2.37
C GLY A 534 14.45 -6.94 -1.45
N SER A 535 13.90 -5.72 -1.60
CA SER A 535 12.77 -5.22 -0.81
C SER A 535 11.40 -5.52 -1.44
N GLY A 536 11.37 -6.39 -2.46
CA GLY A 536 10.14 -6.87 -3.09
C GLY A 536 9.71 -6.07 -4.33
N TYR A 537 8.42 -6.16 -4.66
CA TYR A 537 7.84 -5.61 -5.89
C TYR A 537 6.33 -5.38 -5.75
N GLY A 538 5.78 -4.54 -6.63
CA GLY A 538 4.40 -4.05 -6.52
C GLY A 538 4.27 -2.88 -5.55
N ARG A 539 3.08 -2.30 -5.44
CA ARG A 539 2.79 -1.18 -4.54
C ARG A 539 1.44 -1.40 -3.87
N PHE A 540 1.32 -1.04 -2.59
CA PHE A 540 0.05 -1.17 -1.84
C PHE A 540 -0.46 0.15 -1.22
N GLY A 541 0.34 1.22 -1.31
CA GLY A 541 -0.06 2.60 -0.99
C GLY A 541 -0.61 3.36 -2.21
N GLY A 542 -1.35 4.44 -1.97
CA GLY A 542 -1.83 5.36 -3.01
C GLY A 542 -2.78 4.75 -4.04
N GLU A 543 -2.82 5.39 -5.22
CA GLU A 543 -3.63 4.98 -6.37
C GLU A 543 -3.15 3.65 -6.94
N GLU A 544 -1.85 3.43 -6.93
CA GLU A 544 -1.19 2.21 -7.38
C GLU A 544 -1.62 1.02 -6.54
N GLY A 545 -1.66 1.17 -5.20
CA GLY A 545 -2.08 0.11 -4.29
C GLY A 545 -3.55 -0.26 -4.42
N LEU A 546 -4.41 0.72 -4.67
CA LEU A 546 -5.82 0.46 -4.92
C LEU A 546 -6.04 -0.26 -6.26
N ARG A 547 -5.24 0.07 -7.27
CA ARG A 547 -5.26 -0.59 -8.58
C ARG A 547 -4.61 -1.98 -8.58
N ALA A 548 -3.62 -2.22 -7.71
CA ALA A 548 -2.96 -3.52 -7.58
C ALA A 548 -3.95 -4.63 -7.17
N VAL A 549 -4.97 -4.28 -6.39
CA VAL A 549 -6.06 -5.18 -6.01
C VAL A 549 -7.28 -5.08 -6.94
N SER A 550 -7.09 -4.61 -8.18
CA SER A 550 -8.13 -4.50 -9.20
C SER A 550 -7.70 -5.17 -10.51
N ASN A 551 -8.64 -5.76 -11.23
CA ASN A 551 -8.42 -6.21 -12.60
C ASN A 551 -8.36 -4.99 -13.55
N VAL A 552 -7.23 -4.79 -14.22
CA VAL A 552 -7.04 -3.73 -15.21
C VAL A 552 -7.54 -4.22 -16.56
N LYS A 553 -8.77 -3.83 -16.93
CA LYS A 553 -9.44 -4.33 -18.12
C LYS A 553 -9.38 -3.34 -19.28
N SER A 554 -8.81 -3.79 -20.39
CA SER A 554 -8.83 -3.06 -21.66
C SER A 554 -10.15 -3.29 -22.40
N VAL A 555 -10.82 -2.20 -22.77
CA VAL A 555 -12.05 -2.20 -23.57
C VAL A 555 -11.80 -1.37 -24.83
N CYS A 556 -11.89 -2.03 -25.99
CA CYS A 556 -11.81 -1.41 -27.30
C CYS A 556 -13.16 -1.61 -28.00
N GLN A 557 -13.84 -0.51 -28.30
CA GLN A 557 -15.17 -0.54 -28.92
C GLN A 557 -15.29 0.52 -30.01
N ASP A 558 -16.19 0.32 -30.97
CA ASP A 558 -16.46 1.35 -31.97
C ASP A 558 -17.05 2.60 -31.31
N VAL A 559 -16.55 3.76 -31.71
CA VAL A 559 -17.12 5.06 -31.30
C VAL A 559 -18.54 5.22 -31.86
N TRP A 560 -19.37 6.00 -31.16
CA TRP A 560 -20.78 6.17 -31.53
C TRP A 560 -20.96 6.62 -32.99
N TRP A 561 -20.18 7.59 -33.48
CA TRP A 561 -20.30 8.05 -34.86
C TRP A 561 -19.95 6.96 -35.89
N ALA A 562 -18.98 6.10 -35.59
CA ALA A 562 -18.57 5.02 -36.48
C ALA A 562 -19.67 3.95 -36.57
N LYS A 563 -20.29 3.61 -35.44
CA LYS A 563 -21.46 2.73 -35.39
C LYS A 563 -22.60 3.28 -36.24
N THR A 564 -22.92 4.57 -36.10
CA THR A 564 -23.97 5.24 -36.89
C THR A 564 -23.68 5.20 -38.40
N LEU A 565 -22.41 5.33 -38.80
CA LEU A 565 -21.98 5.26 -40.19
C LEU A 565 -21.70 3.82 -40.68
N SER A 566 -21.97 2.78 -39.88
CA SER A 566 -21.62 1.39 -40.19
C SER A 566 -20.12 1.17 -40.49
N ILE A 567 -19.25 2.05 -39.98
CA ILE A 567 -17.80 1.95 -40.04
C ILE A 567 -17.35 1.02 -38.92
N GLN A 568 -16.95 -0.19 -39.30
CA GLN A 568 -16.46 -1.21 -38.39
C GLN A 568 -15.31 -1.97 -39.02
N THR A 569 -14.52 -2.66 -38.20
CA THR A 569 -13.43 -3.50 -38.69
C THR A 569 -14.01 -4.62 -39.56
N ARG A 570 -13.70 -4.60 -40.86
CA ARG A 570 -14.00 -5.68 -41.81
C ARG A 570 -12.71 -6.12 -42.47
N ILE A 571 -12.44 -7.41 -42.47
CA ILE A 571 -11.29 -7.97 -43.18
C ILE A 571 -11.64 -7.95 -44.68
N PRO A 572 -10.91 -7.21 -45.53
CA PRO A 572 -11.13 -7.22 -46.97
C PRO A 572 -10.99 -8.65 -47.53
N PRO A 573 -11.73 -9.05 -48.59
CA PRO A 573 -11.67 -10.41 -49.14
C PRO A 573 -10.24 -10.91 -49.43
N LYS A 574 -9.35 -10.01 -49.86
CA LYS A 574 -7.92 -10.31 -50.12
C LYS A 574 -7.13 -10.78 -48.89
N LEU A 575 -7.58 -10.41 -47.69
CA LEU A 575 -6.96 -10.75 -46.42
C LEU A 575 -7.73 -11.84 -45.66
N GLN A 576 -8.89 -12.27 -46.16
CA GLN A 576 -9.66 -13.37 -45.57
C GLN A 576 -8.98 -14.71 -45.89
N TYR A 577 -9.19 -15.73 -45.06
CA TYR A 577 -8.69 -17.08 -45.35
C TYR A 577 -9.57 -17.79 -46.39
N PRO A 578 -8.99 -18.44 -47.42
CA PRO A 578 -7.57 -18.47 -47.75
C PRO A 578 -7.06 -17.14 -48.32
N VAL A 579 -5.88 -16.71 -47.88
CA VAL A 579 -5.32 -15.39 -48.21
C VAL A 579 -4.95 -15.30 -49.70
N SER A 580 -5.28 -14.17 -50.33
CA SER A 580 -4.95 -13.89 -51.72
C SER A 580 -3.45 -13.71 -51.95
N ARG A 581 -2.97 -14.00 -53.17
CA ARG A 581 -1.58 -13.71 -53.60
C ARG A 581 -1.22 -12.22 -53.46
N SER A 582 -2.18 -11.30 -53.60
CA SER A 582 -1.94 -9.86 -53.39
C SER A 582 -2.16 -9.41 -51.94
N GLY A 583 -2.53 -10.31 -51.03
CA GLY A 583 -2.82 -9.99 -49.63
C GLY A 583 -1.65 -9.32 -48.91
N TRP A 584 -0.41 -9.76 -49.17
CA TRP A 584 0.78 -9.13 -48.60
C TRP A 584 0.96 -7.67 -49.05
N GLU A 585 0.72 -7.38 -50.32
CA GLU A 585 0.81 -6.02 -50.86
C GLU A 585 -0.28 -5.10 -50.31
N VAL A 586 -1.48 -5.64 -50.05
CA VAL A 586 -2.55 -4.94 -49.32
C VAL A 586 -2.08 -4.60 -47.90
N CYS A 587 -1.46 -5.54 -47.17
CA CYS A 587 -0.93 -5.27 -45.84
C CYS A 587 0.13 -4.15 -45.84
N LYS A 588 1.08 -4.18 -46.78
CA LYS A 588 2.08 -3.10 -46.93
C LYS A 588 1.42 -1.75 -47.18
N GLY A 589 0.40 -1.70 -48.04
CA GLY A 589 -0.37 -0.48 -48.30
C GLY A 589 -1.10 0.06 -47.06
N VAL A 590 -1.71 -0.81 -46.25
CA VAL A 590 -2.34 -0.43 -44.97
C VAL A 590 -1.30 0.14 -44.00
N ILE A 591 -0.15 -0.54 -43.84
CA ILE A 591 0.91 -0.09 -42.93
C ILE A 591 1.43 1.28 -43.37
N GLY A 592 1.78 1.45 -44.64
CA GLY A 592 2.27 2.73 -45.14
C GLY A 592 1.23 3.85 -45.06
N THR A 593 -0.07 3.55 -45.22
CA THR A 593 -1.15 4.52 -44.99
C THR A 593 -1.25 4.95 -43.53
N GLY A 594 -0.98 4.04 -42.58
CA GLY A 594 -1.07 4.33 -41.15
C GLY A 594 0.18 4.96 -40.53
N TYR A 595 1.35 4.66 -41.09
CA TYR A 595 2.63 4.83 -40.39
C TYR A 595 3.79 5.36 -41.26
N ALA A 596 3.54 5.78 -42.51
CA ALA A 596 4.58 6.43 -43.31
C ALA A 596 5.14 7.66 -42.59
N LEU A 597 6.47 7.81 -42.61
CA LEU A 597 7.16 8.93 -41.97
C LEU A 597 7.20 10.15 -42.88
N GLN A 598 7.16 9.93 -44.20
CA GLN A 598 7.12 10.99 -45.21
C GLN A 598 5.79 11.02 -45.96
N TRP A 599 5.41 12.21 -46.41
CA TRP A 599 4.16 12.39 -47.18
C TRP A 599 4.18 11.67 -48.53
N SER A 600 5.33 11.64 -49.21
CA SER A 600 5.51 10.92 -50.48
C SER A 600 5.29 9.40 -50.30
N GLU A 601 5.88 8.82 -49.28
CA GLU A 601 5.70 7.41 -48.90
C GLU A 601 4.24 7.09 -48.58
N TRP A 602 3.57 7.99 -47.87
CA TRP A 602 2.15 7.86 -47.55
C TRP A 602 1.30 7.80 -48.82
N VAL A 603 1.51 8.73 -49.77
CA VAL A 603 0.79 8.78 -51.05
C VAL A 603 0.99 7.49 -51.85
N TRP A 604 2.24 7.03 -51.98
CA TRP A 604 2.54 5.77 -52.68
C TRP A 604 1.90 4.55 -52.00
N SER A 605 1.82 4.56 -50.68
CA SER A 605 1.22 3.49 -49.90
C SER A 605 -0.31 3.45 -50.02
N VAL A 606 -0.97 4.61 -50.04
CA VAL A 606 -2.41 4.71 -50.32
C VAL A 606 -2.70 4.24 -51.74
N TYR A 607 -1.92 4.70 -52.73
CA TYR A 607 -2.06 4.24 -54.11
C TYR A 607 -1.87 2.73 -54.24
N GLY A 608 -0.81 2.19 -53.62
CA GLY A 608 -0.52 0.75 -53.58
C GLY A 608 -1.64 -0.04 -52.92
N LEU A 609 -2.19 0.45 -51.80
CA LEU A 609 -3.32 -0.18 -51.11
C LEU A 609 -4.54 -0.31 -52.03
N VAL A 610 -4.95 0.80 -52.64
CA VAL A 610 -6.12 0.85 -53.54
C VAL A 610 -5.91 -0.07 -54.74
N ARG A 611 -4.74 0.01 -55.39
CA ARG A 611 -4.39 -0.83 -56.55
C ARG A 611 -4.46 -2.32 -56.23
N ASN A 612 -3.90 -2.74 -55.10
CA ASN A 612 -3.83 -4.16 -54.73
C ASN A 612 -5.15 -4.72 -54.20
N LEU A 613 -6.02 -3.87 -53.62
CA LEU A 613 -7.39 -4.25 -53.27
C LEU A 613 -8.25 -4.51 -54.52
N MET A 614 -8.02 -3.76 -55.61
CA MET A 614 -8.79 -3.88 -56.86
C MET A 614 -8.26 -4.96 -57.83
N ARG A 615 -7.03 -5.44 -57.65
CA ARG A 615 -6.41 -6.47 -58.50
C ARG A 615 -7.21 -7.78 -58.41
N ARG A 616 -7.67 -8.35 -59.53
CA ARG A 616 -8.31 -9.67 -59.55
C ARG A 616 -7.26 -10.77 -59.30
N ASP A 617 -7.62 -11.77 -58.50
CA ASP A 617 -6.80 -12.99 -58.44
C ASP A 617 -7.11 -13.81 -59.68
N GLY A 618 -6.19 -13.79 -60.65
CA GLY A 618 -6.30 -14.63 -61.83
C GLY A 618 -6.14 -16.10 -61.46
N VAL A 619 -6.91 -16.96 -62.14
CA VAL A 619 -6.74 -18.43 -62.19
C VAL A 619 -5.48 -18.82 -62.99
N GLU A 620 -4.81 -17.88 -63.62
CA GLU A 620 -3.63 -18.10 -64.47
C GLU A 620 -2.34 -17.99 -63.65
N ASP A 621 -1.88 -19.12 -63.09
CA ASP A 621 -0.46 -19.41 -62.80
C ASP A 621 -0.33 -20.82 -62.17
N GLN A 622 -1.06 -21.79 -62.72
CA GLN A 622 -0.78 -23.22 -62.54
C GLN A 622 -0.11 -23.83 -63.78
N SER A 623 0.12 -23.06 -64.84
CA SER A 623 0.69 -23.56 -66.10
C SER A 623 2.21 -23.51 -66.18
N THR A 624 2.92 -23.08 -65.13
CA THR A 624 4.39 -23.01 -65.11
C THR A 624 5.06 -23.97 -64.11
N ALA A 625 4.30 -24.86 -63.47
CA ALA A 625 4.85 -25.90 -62.59
C ALA A 625 4.67 -27.34 -63.13
N ASN A 626 4.25 -27.49 -64.40
CA ASN A 626 4.27 -28.77 -65.12
C ASN A 626 5.11 -28.60 -66.40
N GLY A 627 6.43 -28.75 -66.27
CA GLY A 627 7.33 -28.77 -67.41
C GLY A 627 8.77 -29.01 -66.99
N SER A 628 9.23 -30.26 -67.17
CA SER A 628 10.59 -30.81 -66.97
C SER A 628 11.03 -30.90 -65.49
N VAL A 629 11.38 -32.07 -64.94
CA VAL A 629 12.31 -33.10 -65.45
C VAL A 629 11.90 -34.50 -64.93
N GLU A 630 11.94 -35.49 -65.83
CA GLU A 630 12.00 -36.95 -65.58
C GLU A 630 13.31 -37.38 -64.92
#